data_AF-A0A928UKI9-F1
#
_entry.id   AF-A0A928UKI9-F1
#
_cell.length_a   1.000
_cell.length_b   1.000
_cell.length_c   1.000
_cell.angle_alpha   90.00
_cell.angle_beta   90.00
_cell.angle_gamma   90.00
#
_symmetry.space_group_name_H-M   'P 1'
#
loop_
_entity.id
_entity.type
_entity.pdbx_description
1 polymer ?
#
loop_
_entity_poly.entity_id
_entity_poly.type
_entity_poly.pdbx_seq_one_letter_code
_entity_poly.pdbx_strand_id
1 'polypeptide(L)'
;MQTYFYLFVYIFSLLILPATALANSTSFSCFKNFKNYKSAPVMDLNKELNTKDSMSGGQIVIRKKPNGSILVQRNHCVTRYKNKEILSRYQNWLVFKQLHLSTKPGEVFSNSLPLSKKLKSFLYHFAMSPAGALWVQKVVNLDLYLLQKNYYSVSVKKNQLVFTPTEDFLFELAYSKFYITETQSSTYASGSFIAIASDFLSKKEFSQSKQKIDHMAVLSHEFGHTKFGEPKTRANIYSEADTVLRYENPVRILNHFLPRKTYFDNKTGRVISIYTKTLKKAK
;
A
#
# COMPACT_ATOMS: atom_id res chain seq x y z
N MET A 1 -16.05 -44.04 -0.79
CA MET A 1 -14.82 -43.45 -0.21
C MET A 1 -14.42 -42.25 -1.05
N GLN A 2 -14.59 -41.03 -0.54
CA GLN A 2 -14.15 -39.80 -1.23
C GLN A 2 -12.68 -39.54 -0.91
N THR A 3 -11.83 -39.63 -1.92
CA THR A 3 -10.40 -39.32 -1.86
C THR A 3 -10.22 -37.80 -1.88
N TYR A 4 -9.77 -37.23 -0.75
CA TYR A 4 -9.32 -35.83 -0.69
C TYR A 4 -7.97 -35.70 -1.40
N PHE A 5 -7.96 -35.00 -2.54
CA PHE A 5 -6.73 -34.63 -3.26
C PHE A 5 -5.94 -33.61 -2.43
N TYR A 6 -4.86 -34.05 -1.77
CA TYR A 6 -3.89 -33.16 -1.14
C TYR A 6 -2.88 -32.69 -2.20
N LEU A 7 -3.13 -31.51 -2.77
CA LEU A 7 -2.18 -30.84 -3.65
C LEU A 7 -0.99 -30.31 -2.81
N PHE A 8 0.08 -31.09 -2.73
CA PHE A 8 1.37 -30.64 -2.18
C PHE A 8 2.04 -29.71 -3.20
N VAL A 9 1.85 -28.40 -3.01
CA VAL A 9 2.64 -27.37 -3.70
C VAL A 9 3.81 -27.02 -2.80
N TYR A 10 5.04 -27.24 -3.28
CA TYR A 10 6.25 -26.60 -2.74
C TYR A 10 6.14 -25.09 -2.99
N ILE A 11 5.37 -24.41 -2.14
CA ILE A 11 5.34 -22.95 -2.06
C ILE A 11 6.61 -22.55 -1.32
N PHE A 12 7.29 -21.49 -1.75
CA PHE A 12 8.24 -20.75 -0.91
C PHE A 12 7.55 -20.39 0.42
N SER A 13 7.64 -21.29 1.39
CA SER A 13 7.17 -21.24 2.77
C SER A 13 5.95 -20.33 3.07
N LEU A 14 4.85 -20.53 2.33
CA LEU A 14 3.53 -20.55 2.95
C LEU A 14 3.32 -21.97 3.45
N LEU A 15 3.72 -22.23 4.71
CA LEU A 15 3.46 -23.50 5.38
C LEU A 15 1.94 -23.74 5.44
N ILE A 16 1.45 -24.58 4.54
CA ILE A 16 0.19 -25.29 4.76
C ILE A 16 0.53 -26.39 5.75
N LEU A 17 0.42 -26.09 7.05
CA LEU A 17 0.51 -27.13 8.09
C LEU A 17 -0.68 -28.10 7.90
N PRO A 18 -0.44 -29.43 8.00
CA PRO A 18 -1.53 -30.40 8.00
C PRO A 18 -2.50 -30.06 9.14
N ALA A 19 -3.81 -30.13 8.85
CA ALA A 19 -4.88 -29.77 9.80
C ALA A 19 -4.81 -30.55 11.13
N THR A 20 -4.09 -31.67 11.16
CA THR A 20 -3.93 -32.54 12.33
C THR A 20 -2.78 -32.15 13.26
N ALA A 21 -1.86 -31.26 12.85
CA ALA A 21 -0.70 -30.87 13.68
C ALA A 21 -0.92 -29.60 14.52
N LEU A 22 -2.09 -28.96 14.42
CA LEU A 22 -2.40 -27.69 15.10
C LEU A 22 -3.47 -27.81 16.19
N ALA A 23 -3.94 -29.03 16.49
CA ALA A 23 -4.98 -29.25 17.47
C ALA A 23 -4.53 -29.05 18.93
N ASN A 24 -3.22 -29.11 19.22
CA ASN A 24 -2.71 -29.03 20.58
C ASN A 24 -1.65 -27.93 20.73
N SER A 25 -2.03 -26.85 21.43
CA SER A 25 -1.19 -25.75 21.95
C SER A 25 -0.57 -24.83 20.87
N THR A 26 -0.94 -23.56 20.70
CA THR A 26 -0.88 -22.46 21.67
C THR A 26 -1.60 -21.23 21.09
N SER A 27 -2.37 -20.53 21.92
CA SER A 27 -3.00 -19.19 21.76
C SER A 27 -3.55 -18.77 20.38
N PHE A 28 -4.89 -18.84 20.22
CA PHE A 28 -5.66 -18.16 19.17
C PHE A 28 -5.60 -16.61 19.21
N SER A 29 -4.83 -16.00 20.13
CA SER A 29 -4.74 -14.54 20.28
C SER A 29 -3.95 -13.82 19.17
N CYS A 30 -3.27 -14.57 18.30
CA CYS A 30 -2.40 -14.03 17.24
C CYS A 30 -3.12 -13.68 15.93
N PHE A 31 -4.36 -14.13 15.75
CA PHE A 31 -5.13 -13.91 14.53
C PHE A 31 -6.10 -12.74 14.71
N LYS A 32 -5.90 -11.66 13.95
CA LYS A 32 -6.90 -10.58 13.85
C LYS A 32 -7.83 -10.87 12.67
N ASN A 33 -9.12 -10.99 12.95
CA ASN A 33 -10.14 -11.03 11.91
C ASN A 33 -10.38 -9.62 11.35
N PHE A 34 -10.65 -9.48 10.05
CA PHE A 34 -10.90 -8.20 9.38
C PHE A 34 -12.29 -7.58 9.68
N LYS A 35 -12.88 -7.85 10.86
CA LYS A 35 -14.32 -7.66 11.11
C LYS A 35 -14.87 -6.23 10.94
N ASN A 36 -14.03 -5.18 10.89
CA ASN A 36 -14.47 -3.77 10.88
C ASN A 36 -13.81 -2.87 9.80
N TYR A 37 -13.48 -3.38 8.61
CA TYR A 37 -12.91 -2.57 7.51
C TYR A 37 -13.96 -1.86 6.63
N LYS A 38 -15.11 -1.42 7.19
CA LYS A 38 -16.13 -0.65 6.44
C LYS A 38 -15.57 0.66 5.84
N SER A 39 -14.53 1.22 6.46
CA SER A 39 -13.66 2.25 5.90
C SER A 39 -12.24 1.94 6.36
N ALA A 40 -11.26 1.88 5.46
CA ALA A 40 -9.87 1.72 5.88
C ALA A 40 -9.52 2.87 6.83
N PRO A 41 -9.10 2.61 8.09
CA PRO A 41 -8.79 3.69 9.01
C PRO A 41 -7.66 4.54 8.44
N VAL A 42 -7.71 5.85 8.59
CA VAL A 42 -6.62 6.76 8.17
C VAL A 42 -5.29 6.27 8.75
N MET A 43 -4.22 6.26 7.94
CA MET A 43 -2.89 5.93 8.42
C MET A 43 -2.33 7.07 9.27
N ASP A 44 -1.87 6.73 10.48
CA ASP A 44 -0.96 7.56 11.28
C ASP A 44 0.46 7.02 11.08
N LEU A 45 1.13 7.49 10.04
CA LEU A 45 2.42 6.93 9.61
C LEU A 45 3.49 7.09 10.68
N ASN A 46 3.51 8.22 11.39
CA ASN A 46 4.49 8.46 12.44
C ASN A 46 4.29 7.49 13.61
N LYS A 47 3.05 7.28 14.05
CA LYS A 47 2.77 6.28 15.09
C LYS A 47 3.18 4.87 14.64
N GLU A 48 2.78 4.47 13.44
CA GLU A 48 3.06 3.12 12.92
C GLU A 48 4.57 2.87 12.75
N LEU A 49 5.33 3.84 12.24
CA LEU A 49 6.80 3.74 12.12
C LEU A 49 7.49 3.59 13.49
N ASN A 50 6.91 4.12 14.56
CA ASN A 50 7.46 4.04 15.92
C ASN A 50 7.02 2.78 16.68
N THR A 51 6.09 1.99 16.14
CA THR A 51 5.69 0.71 16.76
C THR A 51 6.63 -0.43 16.34
N LYS A 52 7.18 -1.16 17.31
CA LYS A 52 8.16 -2.25 17.06
C LYS A 52 7.58 -3.48 16.36
N ASP A 53 6.25 -3.63 16.31
CA ASP A 53 5.58 -4.86 15.86
C ASP A 53 4.91 -4.75 14.48
N SER A 54 4.85 -3.57 13.84
CA SER A 54 3.84 -3.27 12.82
C SER A 54 4.29 -3.36 11.36
N MET A 55 5.59 -3.30 11.05
CA MET A 55 6.06 -2.96 9.69
C MET A 55 5.95 -4.08 8.64
N SER A 56 5.37 -5.22 9.00
CA SER A 56 5.26 -6.38 8.12
C SER A 56 3.83 -6.92 7.98
N GLY A 57 2.94 -6.55 8.90
CA GLY A 57 1.54 -7.02 8.91
C GLY A 57 1.34 -8.51 9.15
N GLY A 58 2.39 -9.30 9.35
CA GLY A 58 2.29 -10.74 9.52
C GLY A 58 1.94 -11.52 8.26
N GLN A 59 2.14 -12.82 8.33
CA GLN A 59 1.95 -13.74 7.22
C GLN A 59 0.48 -13.76 6.77
N ILE A 60 0.24 -13.62 5.47
CA ILE A 60 -1.08 -13.75 4.87
C ILE A 60 -1.40 -15.24 4.73
N VAL A 61 -2.56 -15.69 5.22
CA VAL A 61 -3.01 -17.07 5.11
C VAL A 61 -4.37 -17.09 4.42
N ILE A 62 -4.45 -17.77 3.27
CA ILE A 62 -5.68 -17.95 2.49
C ILE A 62 -5.98 -19.45 2.42
N ARG A 63 -7.17 -19.86 2.83
CA ARG A 63 -7.62 -21.26 2.83
C ARG A 63 -9.01 -21.38 2.21
N LYS A 64 -9.25 -22.40 1.40
CA LYS A 64 -10.60 -22.76 0.95
C LYS A 64 -11.23 -23.68 1.99
N LYS A 65 -12.40 -23.32 2.51
CA LYS A 65 -13.19 -24.14 3.44
C LYS A 65 -13.92 -25.26 2.69
N PRO A 66 -14.37 -26.32 3.38
CA PRO A 66 -15.11 -27.42 2.75
C PRO A 66 -16.37 -26.98 2.00
N ASN A 67 -17.06 -25.94 2.48
CA ASN A 67 -18.22 -25.35 1.83
C ASN A 67 -17.88 -24.44 0.63
N GLY A 68 -16.63 -24.45 0.15
CA GLY A 68 -16.17 -23.64 -0.97
C GLY A 68 -15.78 -22.19 -0.63
N SER A 69 -16.18 -21.65 0.53
CA SER A 69 -15.86 -20.27 0.93
C SER A 69 -14.37 -20.08 1.26
N ILE A 70 -13.88 -18.84 1.15
CA ILE A 70 -12.48 -18.50 1.41
C ILE A 70 -12.33 -17.96 2.85
N LEU A 71 -11.40 -18.53 3.60
CA LEU A 71 -10.90 -17.99 4.86
C LEU A 71 -9.62 -17.20 4.61
N VAL A 72 -9.61 -15.93 5.00
CA VAL A 72 -8.46 -15.03 4.91
C VAL A 72 -8.06 -14.59 6.31
N GLN A 73 -6.79 -14.75 6.66
CA GLN A 73 -6.27 -14.41 7.98
C GLN A 73 -4.87 -13.82 7.89
N ARG A 74 -4.48 -13.05 8.93
CA ARG A 74 -3.09 -12.65 9.17
C ARG A 74 -2.57 -13.27 10.45
N ASN A 75 -1.39 -13.87 10.36
CA ASN A 75 -0.66 -14.36 11.53
C ASN A 75 0.40 -13.33 11.94
N HIS A 76 0.08 -12.54 12.97
CA HIS A 76 0.96 -11.45 13.45
C HIS A 76 2.13 -11.96 14.30
N CYS A 77 2.07 -13.18 14.83
CA CYS A 77 3.10 -13.72 15.73
C CYS A 77 4.38 -14.20 14.99
N VAL A 78 4.38 -14.13 13.67
CA VAL A 78 5.47 -14.60 12.81
C VAL A 78 6.57 -13.54 12.63
N THR A 79 6.35 -12.28 13.02
CA THR A 79 7.17 -11.14 12.59
C THR A 79 8.36 -10.80 13.48
N ARG A 80 8.58 -11.54 14.59
CA ARG A 80 9.70 -11.28 15.52
C ARG A 80 11.11 -11.48 14.95
N TYR A 81 11.23 -11.97 13.70
CA TYR A 81 12.52 -12.23 13.05
C TYR A 81 12.61 -11.48 11.71
N LYS A 82 13.75 -10.83 11.45
CA LYS A 82 14.02 -10.02 10.24
C LYS A 82 13.68 -10.73 8.93
N ASN A 83 14.04 -12.02 8.80
CA ASN A 83 13.75 -12.80 7.58
C ASN A 83 12.26 -13.03 7.37
N LYS A 84 11.48 -13.19 8.45
CA LYS A 84 10.04 -13.39 8.39
C LYS A 84 9.31 -12.09 8.06
N GLU A 85 9.82 -10.95 8.51
CA GLU A 85 9.34 -9.64 8.11
C GLU A 85 9.54 -9.40 6.60
N ILE A 86 10.72 -9.70 6.04
CA ILE A 86 10.99 -9.56 4.60
C ILE A 86 10.02 -10.41 3.79
N LEU A 87 9.81 -11.67 4.19
CA LEU A 87 8.86 -12.57 3.53
C LEU A 87 7.43 -11.99 3.56
N SER A 88 7.04 -11.42 4.70
CA SER A 88 5.72 -10.79 4.85
C SER A 88 5.56 -9.56 3.96
N ARG A 89 6.58 -8.69 3.88
CA ARG A 89 6.58 -7.54 2.96
C ARG A 89 6.47 -8.02 1.51
N TYR A 90 7.19 -9.09 1.16
CA TYR A 90 7.12 -9.70 -0.17
C TYR A 90 5.73 -10.25 -0.50
N GLN A 91 5.07 -10.94 0.44
CA GLN A 91 3.69 -11.40 0.26
C GLN A 91 2.73 -10.23 0.00
N ASN A 92 2.84 -9.15 0.78
CA ASN A 92 2.05 -7.94 0.56
C ASN A 92 2.32 -7.34 -0.83
N TRP A 93 3.60 -7.26 -1.24
CA TRP A 93 3.97 -6.77 -2.56
C TRP A 93 3.36 -7.61 -3.70
N LEU A 94 3.33 -8.94 -3.59
CA LEU A 94 2.75 -9.79 -4.62
C LEU A 94 1.26 -9.51 -4.84
N VAL A 95 0.49 -9.40 -3.76
CA VAL A 95 -0.93 -9.03 -3.83
C VAL A 95 -1.08 -7.63 -4.42
N PHE A 96 -0.30 -6.68 -3.89
CA PHE A 96 -0.38 -5.29 -4.32
C PHE A 96 -0.04 -5.08 -5.80
N LYS A 97 1.04 -5.73 -6.26
CA LYS A 97 1.50 -5.71 -7.65
C LYS A 97 0.42 -6.17 -8.61
N GLN A 98 -0.32 -7.21 -8.22
CA GLN A 98 -1.33 -7.83 -9.05
C GLN A 98 -2.61 -7.00 -9.15
N LEU A 99 -3.01 -6.35 -8.04
CA LEU A 99 -4.30 -5.68 -7.94
C LEU A 99 -4.27 -4.18 -8.23
N HIS A 100 -3.14 -3.51 -7.99
CA HIS A 100 -3.11 -2.03 -7.99
C HIS A 100 -2.16 -1.41 -9.00
N LEU A 101 -1.33 -2.17 -9.71
CA LEU A 101 -0.46 -1.57 -10.72
C LEU A 101 -1.17 -1.53 -12.08
N SER A 102 -1.23 -0.34 -12.67
CA SER A 102 -1.73 -0.18 -14.03
C SER A 102 -0.91 -1.03 -15.02
N THR A 103 -1.62 -1.77 -15.85
CA THR A 103 -1.10 -2.70 -16.87
C THR A 103 -1.40 -2.24 -18.29
N LYS A 104 -2.35 -1.32 -18.49
CA LYS A 104 -2.78 -0.84 -19.80
C LYS A 104 -2.93 0.68 -19.85
N PRO A 105 -2.73 1.31 -21.02
CA PRO A 105 -3.10 2.70 -21.20
C PRO A 105 -4.59 2.93 -20.94
N GLY A 106 -4.94 4.06 -20.33
CA GLY A 106 -6.33 4.42 -20.08
C GLY A 106 -7.00 3.66 -18.91
N GLU A 107 -6.31 2.73 -18.25
CA GLU A 107 -6.90 1.85 -17.23
C GLU A 107 -7.40 2.60 -15.98
N VAL A 108 -6.73 3.71 -15.61
CA VAL A 108 -7.06 4.49 -14.41
C VAL A 108 -7.78 5.80 -14.76
N PHE A 109 -7.29 6.49 -15.78
CA PHE A 109 -7.87 7.69 -16.40
C PHE A 109 -7.37 7.81 -17.84
N SER A 110 -7.98 8.64 -18.68
CA SER A 110 -7.72 8.71 -20.13
C SER A 110 -6.23 8.78 -20.51
N ASN A 111 -5.44 9.57 -19.78
CA ASN A 111 -4.01 9.79 -20.04
C ASN A 111 -3.09 8.92 -19.16
N SER A 112 -3.63 7.90 -18.50
CA SER A 112 -2.83 7.00 -17.66
C SER A 112 -2.05 6.01 -18.52
N LEU A 113 -0.80 5.75 -18.13
CA LEU A 113 0.11 4.83 -18.80
C LEU A 113 0.42 3.62 -17.92
N PRO A 114 0.67 2.44 -18.51
CA PRO A 114 1.19 1.31 -17.76
C PRO A 114 2.54 1.68 -17.15
N LEU A 115 2.80 1.20 -15.93
CA LEU A 115 4.07 1.49 -15.26
C LEU A 115 5.26 0.88 -16.01
N SER A 116 6.25 1.72 -16.29
CA SER A 116 7.56 1.34 -16.83
C SER A 116 8.30 0.38 -15.89
N LYS A 117 9.27 -0.36 -16.43
CA LYS A 117 10.10 -1.29 -15.64
C LYS A 117 10.83 -0.58 -14.50
N LYS A 118 11.30 0.66 -14.74
CA LYS A 118 12.00 1.47 -13.74
C LYS A 118 11.10 1.83 -12.57
N LEU A 119 9.87 2.31 -12.84
CA LEU A 119 8.91 2.64 -11.78
C LEU A 119 8.42 1.39 -11.05
N LYS A 120 8.20 0.26 -11.73
CA LYS A 120 7.88 -1.03 -11.08
C LYS A 120 8.98 -1.46 -10.11
N SER A 121 10.25 -1.32 -10.50
CA SER A 121 11.39 -1.63 -9.61
C SER A 121 11.45 -0.69 -8.41
N PHE A 122 11.21 0.60 -8.63
CA PHE A 122 11.14 1.57 -7.54
C PHE A 122 10.01 1.25 -6.55
N LEU A 123 8.81 0.93 -7.05
CA LEU A 123 7.68 0.55 -6.21
C LEU A 123 7.94 -0.73 -5.41
N TYR A 124 8.67 -1.69 -5.98
CA TYR A 124 9.15 -2.85 -5.23
C TYR A 124 10.06 -2.44 -4.08
N HIS A 125 11.07 -1.61 -4.33
CA HIS A 125 11.96 -1.12 -3.26
C HIS A 125 11.22 -0.30 -2.20
N PHE A 126 10.25 0.49 -2.61
CA PHE A 126 9.35 1.18 -1.70
C PHE A 126 8.58 0.19 -0.82
N ALA A 127 7.94 -0.82 -1.42
CA ALA A 127 7.21 -1.86 -0.67
C ALA A 127 8.09 -2.63 0.34
N MET A 128 9.40 -2.71 0.07
CA MET A 128 10.37 -3.35 0.97
C MET A 128 10.91 -2.40 2.04
N SER A 129 10.72 -1.08 1.92
CA SER A 129 11.15 -0.09 2.92
C SER A 129 10.17 -0.05 4.11
N PRO A 130 10.58 0.47 5.28
CA PRO A 130 9.69 0.56 6.45
C PRO A 130 8.38 1.30 6.17
N ALA A 131 8.45 2.49 5.57
CA ALA A 131 7.27 3.31 5.28
C ALA A 131 6.41 2.70 4.17
N GLY A 132 7.03 2.22 3.09
CA GLY A 132 6.26 1.65 1.99
C GLY A 132 5.62 0.30 2.33
N ALA A 133 6.25 -0.50 3.20
CA ALA A 133 5.64 -1.71 3.73
C ALA A 133 4.33 -1.43 4.47
N LEU A 134 4.28 -0.37 5.28
CA LEU A 134 3.06 0.05 5.98
C LEU A 134 1.97 0.46 4.99
N TRP A 135 2.30 1.27 3.97
CA TRP A 135 1.35 1.67 2.93
C TRP A 135 0.80 0.48 2.16
N VAL A 136 1.68 -0.37 1.65
CA VAL A 136 1.30 -1.56 0.87
C VAL A 136 0.45 -2.50 1.73
N GLN A 137 0.82 -2.75 2.97
CA GLN A 137 0.02 -3.54 3.91
C GLN A 137 -1.37 -2.95 4.12
N LYS A 138 -1.48 -1.62 4.24
CA LYS A 138 -2.76 -0.94 4.44
C LYS A 138 -3.71 -1.17 3.26
N VAL A 139 -3.20 -1.05 2.04
CA VAL A 139 -3.97 -1.33 0.82
C VAL A 139 -4.37 -2.80 0.78
N VAL A 140 -3.40 -3.71 0.94
CA VAL A 140 -3.64 -5.16 0.91
C VAL A 140 -4.64 -5.61 1.97
N ASN A 141 -4.66 -4.99 3.15
CA ASN A 141 -5.65 -5.32 4.19
C ASN A 141 -7.09 -5.07 3.74
N LEU A 142 -7.32 -4.05 2.91
CA LEU A 142 -8.62 -3.81 2.33
C LEU A 142 -8.97 -4.93 1.34
N ASP A 143 -8.05 -5.35 0.48
CA ASP A 143 -8.30 -6.44 -0.47
C ASP A 143 -8.57 -7.77 0.23
N LEU A 144 -7.83 -8.07 1.31
CA LEU A 144 -8.05 -9.27 2.11
C LEU A 144 -9.43 -9.26 2.79
N TYR A 145 -9.89 -8.09 3.23
CA TYR A 145 -11.26 -7.92 3.73
C TYR A 145 -12.30 -8.16 2.64
N LEU A 146 -12.12 -7.56 1.46
CA LEU A 146 -13.02 -7.73 0.31
C LEU A 146 -13.07 -9.18 -0.16
N LEU A 147 -11.93 -9.87 -0.16
CA LEU A 147 -11.85 -11.30 -0.44
C LEU A 147 -12.65 -12.13 0.57
N GLN A 148 -12.56 -11.80 1.87
CA GLN A 148 -13.37 -12.47 2.90
C GLN A 148 -14.88 -12.23 2.71
N LYS A 149 -15.27 -11.18 2.00
CA LYS A 149 -16.65 -10.87 1.61
C LYS A 149 -17.08 -11.51 0.28
N ASN A 150 -16.23 -12.35 -0.32
CA ASN A 150 -16.46 -12.98 -1.64
C ASN A 150 -16.59 -12.00 -2.81
N TYR A 151 -16.06 -10.79 -2.68
CA TYR A 151 -15.96 -9.84 -3.80
C TYR A 151 -14.87 -10.20 -4.81
N TYR A 152 -13.95 -11.08 -4.41
CA TYR A 152 -12.98 -11.70 -5.29
C TYR A 152 -13.13 -13.20 -5.22
N SER A 153 -13.06 -13.85 -6.38
CA SER A 153 -12.74 -15.26 -6.47
C SER A 153 -11.21 -15.43 -6.52
N VAL A 154 -10.71 -16.53 -5.96
CA VAL A 154 -9.28 -16.87 -6.00
C VAL A 154 -9.10 -18.19 -6.71
N SER A 155 -8.25 -18.18 -7.73
CA SER A 155 -7.79 -19.38 -8.42
C SER A 155 -6.28 -19.49 -8.35
N VAL A 156 -5.73 -20.68 -8.59
CA VAL A 156 -4.28 -20.87 -8.74
C VAL A 156 -3.99 -21.09 -10.21
N LYS A 157 -3.16 -20.24 -10.82
CA LYS A 157 -2.69 -20.41 -12.19
C LYS A 157 -1.17 -20.32 -12.21
N LYS A 158 -0.50 -21.31 -12.78
CA LYS A 158 0.98 -21.36 -12.89
C LYS A 158 1.67 -21.06 -11.55
N ASN A 159 1.19 -21.68 -10.46
CA ASN A 159 1.68 -21.51 -9.09
C ASN A 159 1.53 -20.07 -8.54
N GLN A 160 0.62 -19.27 -9.07
CA GLN A 160 0.28 -17.93 -8.59
C GLN A 160 -1.19 -17.86 -8.19
N LEU A 161 -1.48 -17.13 -7.11
CA LEU A 161 -2.85 -16.77 -6.79
C LEU A 161 -3.34 -15.75 -7.81
N VAL A 162 -4.52 -16.00 -8.36
CA VAL A 162 -5.21 -15.11 -9.28
C VAL A 162 -6.52 -14.68 -8.65
N PHE A 163 -6.58 -13.40 -8.32
CA PHE A 163 -7.78 -12.74 -7.80
C PHE A 163 -8.60 -12.23 -8.98
N THR A 164 -9.83 -12.72 -9.11
CA THR A 164 -10.76 -12.28 -10.14
C THR A 164 -11.98 -11.67 -9.48
N PRO A 165 -12.31 -10.40 -9.75
CA PRO A 165 -13.54 -9.77 -9.28
C PRO A 165 -14.79 -10.61 -9.56
N THR A 166 -15.76 -10.64 -8.64
CA THR A 166 -17.08 -11.27 -8.85
C THR A 166 -18.09 -10.25 -9.41
N GLU A 167 -19.27 -10.69 -9.88
CA GLU A 167 -20.31 -9.78 -10.39
C GLU A 167 -20.85 -8.85 -9.27
N ASP A 168 -21.03 -9.39 -8.06
CA ASP A 168 -21.42 -8.63 -6.86
C ASP A 168 -20.44 -7.50 -6.50
N PHE A 169 -19.20 -7.60 -6.96
CA PHE A 169 -18.18 -6.57 -6.74
C PHE A 169 -18.35 -5.34 -7.63
N LEU A 170 -19.05 -5.44 -8.77
CA LEU A 170 -19.19 -4.33 -9.72
C LEU A 170 -19.89 -3.10 -9.12
N PHE A 171 -20.72 -3.28 -8.08
CA PHE A 171 -21.44 -2.20 -7.41
C PHE A 171 -20.62 -1.49 -6.31
N GLU A 172 -19.77 -2.20 -5.56
CA GLU A 172 -18.82 -1.58 -4.58
C GLU A 172 -17.52 -1.08 -5.24
N LEU A 173 -17.36 -1.32 -6.54
CA LEU A 173 -16.15 -1.15 -7.34
C LEU A 173 -15.65 0.30 -7.42
N ALA A 174 -16.57 1.27 -7.44
CA ALA A 174 -16.23 2.69 -7.57
C ALA A 174 -15.50 3.24 -6.33
N TYR A 175 -15.77 2.67 -5.15
CA TYR A 175 -15.21 3.15 -3.88
C TYR A 175 -14.00 2.33 -3.41
N SER A 176 -13.90 1.06 -3.79
CA SER A 176 -12.90 0.12 -3.26
C SER A 176 -11.61 0.04 -4.08
N LYS A 177 -11.64 0.31 -5.39
CA LYS A 177 -10.43 0.24 -6.21
C LYS A 177 -9.40 1.31 -5.88
N PHE A 178 -8.14 0.90 -5.93
CA PHE A 178 -6.97 1.78 -5.81
C PHE A 178 -5.96 1.40 -6.89
N TYR A 179 -5.34 2.38 -7.54
CA TYR A 179 -4.32 2.14 -8.56
C TYR A 179 -3.08 3.00 -8.41
N ILE A 180 -1.95 2.49 -8.86
CA ILE A 180 -0.75 3.27 -9.18
C ILE A 180 -0.49 3.14 -10.68
N THR A 181 -0.33 4.28 -11.32
CA THR A 181 -0.13 4.38 -12.76
C THR A 181 1.00 5.34 -13.09
N GLU A 182 1.51 5.27 -14.32
CA GLU A 182 2.44 6.26 -14.85
C GLU A 182 1.68 7.37 -15.59
N THR A 183 2.26 8.58 -15.64
CA THR A 183 1.76 9.71 -16.42
C THR A 183 2.93 10.51 -17.00
N GLN A 184 2.72 11.15 -18.16
CA GLN A 184 3.72 12.06 -18.75
C GLN A 184 3.78 13.43 -18.03
N SER A 185 2.80 13.71 -17.18
CA SER A 185 2.65 14.99 -16.48
C SER A 185 3.38 14.98 -15.12
N SER A 186 2.89 15.73 -14.14
CA SER A 186 3.42 15.72 -12.78
C SER A 186 3.01 14.46 -12.01
N THR A 187 3.74 14.14 -10.94
CA THR A 187 3.27 13.20 -9.92
C THR A 187 2.12 13.84 -9.14
N TYR A 188 1.03 13.12 -8.95
CA TYR A 188 -0.10 13.51 -8.12
C TYR A 188 -0.91 12.27 -7.75
N ALA A 189 -1.83 12.40 -6.82
CA ALA A 189 -2.77 11.34 -6.51
C ALA A 189 -4.23 11.80 -6.65
N SER A 190 -5.17 10.87 -6.55
CA SER A 190 -6.58 11.08 -6.18
C SER A 190 -6.94 10.28 -4.91
N GLY A 191 -8.22 10.25 -4.51
CA GLY A 191 -8.66 9.37 -3.41
C GLY A 191 -8.44 7.89 -3.74
N SER A 192 -8.42 7.54 -5.02
CA SER A 192 -8.43 6.17 -5.53
C SER A 192 -7.24 5.84 -6.45
N PHE A 193 -6.29 6.75 -6.65
CA PHE A 193 -5.07 6.39 -7.39
C PHE A 193 -3.87 7.29 -7.06
N ILE A 194 -2.68 6.86 -7.48
CA ILE A 194 -1.46 7.66 -7.58
C ILE A 194 -0.97 7.61 -9.03
N ALA A 195 -0.76 8.77 -9.64
CA ALA A 195 -0.11 8.92 -10.93
C ALA A 195 1.33 9.38 -10.71
N ILE A 196 2.31 8.59 -11.14
CA ILE A 196 3.73 8.89 -11.00
C ILE A 196 4.26 9.41 -12.34
N ALA A 197 4.93 10.56 -12.33
CA ALA A 197 5.53 11.11 -13.53
C ALA A 197 6.57 10.14 -14.14
N SER A 198 6.63 10.02 -15.46
CA SER A 198 7.63 9.19 -16.15
C SER A 198 9.07 9.62 -15.82
N ASP A 199 9.28 10.91 -15.61
CA ASP A 199 10.56 11.50 -15.22
C ASP A 199 10.77 11.54 -13.70
N PHE A 200 9.87 10.95 -12.90
CA PHE A 200 9.88 11.09 -11.44
C PHE A 200 11.26 10.81 -10.83
N LEU A 201 11.88 9.70 -11.25
CA LEU A 201 13.17 9.24 -10.72
C LEU A 201 14.41 9.97 -11.30
N SER A 202 14.24 10.89 -12.26
CA SER A 202 15.35 11.73 -12.74
C SER A 202 15.51 13.01 -11.93
N LYS A 203 14.48 13.41 -11.16
CA LYS A 203 14.47 14.63 -10.36
C LYS A 203 15.33 14.46 -9.12
N LYS A 204 16.33 15.32 -8.95
CA LYS A 204 17.25 15.27 -7.80
C LYS A 204 16.89 16.28 -6.70
N GLU A 205 16.26 17.38 -7.09
CA GLU A 205 15.95 18.51 -6.21
C GLU A 205 14.60 19.13 -6.59
N PHE A 206 13.91 19.73 -5.62
CA PHE A 206 12.74 20.54 -5.90
C PHE A 206 13.15 21.84 -6.60
N SER A 207 12.43 22.24 -7.65
CA SER A 207 12.83 23.35 -8.52
C SER A 207 12.94 24.68 -7.77
N GLN A 208 12.04 24.97 -6.83
CA GLN A 208 12.00 26.24 -6.09
C GLN A 208 12.92 26.27 -4.86
N SER A 209 12.94 25.21 -4.05
CA SER A 209 13.69 25.20 -2.79
C SER A 209 15.12 24.67 -2.92
N LYS A 210 15.46 24.04 -4.05
CA LYS A 210 16.72 23.29 -4.27
C LYS A 210 16.98 22.20 -3.25
N GLN A 211 15.99 21.85 -2.42
CA GLN A 211 16.13 20.78 -1.45
C GLN A 211 16.15 19.44 -2.17
N LYS A 212 17.07 18.53 -1.77
CA LYS A 212 17.15 17.17 -2.30
C LYS A 212 15.84 16.42 -2.15
N ILE A 213 15.45 15.72 -3.21
CA ILE A 213 14.25 14.89 -3.27
C ILE A 213 14.54 13.51 -2.67
N ASP A 214 13.71 13.13 -1.71
CA ASP A 214 13.55 11.73 -1.29
C ASP A 214 12.30 11.18 -1.98
N HIS A 215 12.49 10.34 -2.99
CA HIS A 215 11.40 9.78 -3.78
C HIS A 215 10.46 8.89 -2.96
N MET A 216 10.96 8.21 -1.92
CA MET A 216 10.10 7.39 -1.05
C MET A 216 9.21 8.29 -0.17
N ALA A 217 9.74 9.42 0.29
CA ALA A 217 8.98 10.40 1.04
C ALA A 217 7.91 11.07 0.16
N VAL A 218 8.24 11.42 -1.09
CA VAL A 218 7.26 11.97 -2.03
C VAL A 218 6.17 10.94 -2.34
N LEU A 219 6.51 9.67 -2.54
CA LEU A 219 5.47 8.65 -2.75
C LEU A 219 4.59 8.47 -1.49
N SER A 220 5.17 8.55 -0.29
CA SER A 220 4.41 8.51 0.97
C SER A 220 3.48 9.72 1.13
N HIS A 221 3.91 10.90 0.68
CA HIS A 221 3.06 12.08 0.55
C HIS A 221 1.85 11.81 -0.36
N GLU A 222 2.08 11.25 -1.55
CA GLU A 222 0.99 10.91 -2.47
C GLU A 222 0.01 9.89 -1.89
N PHE A 223 0.49 8.91 -1.12
CA PHE A 223 -0.37 8.01 -0.36
C PHE A 223 -1.21 8.74 0.69
N GLY A 224 -0.66 9.78 1.34
CA GLY A 224 -1.41 10.70 2.19
C GLY A 224 -2.62 11.32 1.48
N HIS A 225 -2.45 11.56 0.17
CA HIS A 225 -3.46 11.89 -0.84
C HIS A 225 -4.70 10.99 -0.94
N THR A 226 -4.54 9.73 -0.57
CA THR A 226 -5.49 8.67 -0.93
C THR A 226 -6.47 8.42 0.21
N LYS A 227 -7.47 7.59 -0.04
CA LYS A 227 -8.38 7.09 1.01
C LYS A 227 -7.69 6.33 2.14
N PHE A 228 -6.44 5.92 1.97
CA PHE A 228 -5.64 5.25 3.02
C PHE A 228 -4.89 6.25 3.91
N GLY A 229 -4.67 7.47 3.40
CA GLY A 229 -4.23 8.63 4.16
C GLY A 229 -5.44 9.46 4.56
N GLU A 230 -5.45 10.74 4.20
CA GLU A 230 -6.53 11.67 4.51
C GLU A 230 -6.97 12.42 3.25
N PRO A 231 -7.88 11.88 2.42
CA PRO A 231 -8.15 12.40 1.07
C PRO A 231 -8.76 13.81 1.05
N LYS A 232 -9.29 14.29 2.19
CA LYS A 232 -9.83 15.64 2.37
C LYS A 232 -8.74 16.73 2.30
N THR A 233 -7.45 16.36 2.30
CA THR A 233 -6.32 17.30 2.30
C THR A 233 -5.87 17.79 0.92
N ARG A 234 -6.64 17.59 -0.15
CA ARG A 234 -6.24 18.01 -1.51
C ARG A 234 -6.56 19.43 -1.92
N ALA A 235 -7.34 20.16 -1.13
CA ALA A 235 -7.98 21.36 -1.64
C ALA A 235 -7.13 22.63 -1.52
N ASN A 236 -6.13 22.68 -0.64
CA ASN A 236 -5.39 23.91 -0.39
C ASN A 236 -3.96 23.71 0.11
N ILE A 237 -3.20 24.79 0.11
CA ILE A 237 -1.79 24.81 0.52
C ILE A 237 -1.57 24.43 2.02
N TYR A 238 -2.56 24.64 2.89
CA TYR A 238 -2.46 24.24 4.30
C TYR A 238 -2.51 22.73 4.45
N SER A 239 -3.40 22.10 3.70
CA SER A 239 -3.61 20.67 3.73
C SER A 239 -2.46 19.92 3.05
N GLU A 240 -1.87 20.49 2.00
CA GLU A 240 -0.57 20.06 1.47
C GLU A 240 0.53 20.09 2.55
N ALA A 241 0.62 21.18 3.32
CA ALA A 241 1.58 21.26 4.41
C ALA A 241 1.30 20.24 5.54
N ASP A 242 0.04 19.87 5.78
CA ASP A 242 -0.31 18.79 6.72
C ASP A 242 0.12 17.43 6.19
N THR A 243 -0.12 17.15 4.91
CA THR A 243 0.36 15.92 4.25
C THR A 243 1.88 15.82 4.33
N VAL A 244 2.62 16.93 4.11
CA VAL A 244 4.07 16.94 4.29
C VAL A 244 4.46 16.63 5.73
N LEU A 245 3.83 17.26 6.71
CA LEU A 245 4.15 17.05 8.13
C LEU A 245 3.88 15.60 8.57
N ARG A 246 2.76 15.02 8.13
CA ARG A 246 2.30 13.69 8.56
C ARG A 246 2.90 12.53 7.79
N TYR A 247 3.22 12.71 6.50
CA TYR A 247 3.54 11.59 5.61
C TYR A 247 4.88 11.74 4.88
N GLU A 248 5.29 12.95 4.48
CA GLU A 248 6.58 13.15 3.81
C GLU A 248 7.72 13.23 4.83
N ASN A 249 7.64 14.16 5.78
CA ASN A 249 8.72 14.46 6.72
C ASN A 249 9.14 13.27 7.60
N PRO A 250 8.22 12.42 8.12
CA PRO A 250 8.62 11.23 8.87
C PRO A 250 9.51 10.29 8.04
N VAL A 251 9.21 10.14 6.75
CA VAL A 251 9.99 9.30 5.83
C VAL A 251 11.32 9.96 5.47
N ARG A 252 11.33 11.28 5.26
CA ARG A 252 12.58 12.04 5.04
C ARG A 252 13.54 11.84 6.23
N ILE A 253 13.05 12.02 7.45
CA ILE A 253 13.85 11.88 8.68
C ILE A 253 14.37 10.44 8.79
N LEU A 254 13.50 9.44 8.56
CA LEU A 254 13.88 8.04 8.56
C LEU A 254 14.99 7.73 7.54
N ASN A 255 14.97 8.37 6.38
CA ASN A 255 15.96 8.20 5.31
C ASN A 255 17.15 9.17 5.41
N HIS A 256 17.32 9.86 6.55
CA HIS A 256 18.40 10.84 6.79
C HIS A 256 18.40 12.06 5.86
N PHE A 257 17.23 12.45 5.34
CA PHE A 257 17.02 13.72 4.64
C PHE A 257 16.59 14.79 5.63
N LEU A 258 16.99 16.03 5.37
CA LEU A 258 16.44 17.19 6.08
C LEU A 258 14.92 17.23 5.87
N PRO A 259 14.12 17.47 6.93
CA PRO A 259 12.68 17.64 6.77
C PRO A 259 12.41 18.87 5.92
N ARG A 260 11.33 18.82 5.16
CA ARG A 260 10.86 19.92 4.36
C ARG A 260 10.31 21.01 5.30
N LYS A 261 10.76 22.25 5.09
CA LYS A 261 10.37 23.41 5.91
C LYS A 261 9.29 24.25 5.26
N THR A 262 9.20 24.22 3.93
CA THR A 262 8.22 24.98 3.17
C THR A 262 7.55 24.15 2.07
N TYR A 263 6.32 24.52 1.71
CA TYR A 263 5.62 23.99 0.55
C TYR A 263 5.30 25.12 -0.43
N PHE A 264 5.57 24.93 -1.72
CA PHE A 264 5.25 25.89 -2.78
C PHE A 264 4.06 25.40 -3.58
N ASP A 265 3.03 26.22 -3.68
CA ASP A 265 1.86 25.97 -4.51
C ASP A 265 2.05 26.66 -5.87
N ASN A 266 2.29 25.85 -6.90
CA ASN A 266 2.45 26.32 -8.27
C ASN A 266 1.21 27.06 -8.79
N LYS A 267 0.00 26.77 -8.27
CA LYS A 267 -1.24 27.41 -8.74
C LYS A 267 -1.37 28.85 -8.24
N THR A 268 -1.00 29.10 -6.99
CA THR A 268 -1.16 30.41 -6.35
C THR A 268 0.13 31.21 -6.28
N GLY A 269 1.28 30.61 -6.60
CA GLY A 269 2.60 31.25 -6.43
C GLY A 269 2.94 31.54 -4.97
N ARG A 270 2.32 30.81 -4.03
CA ARG A 270 2.50 31.01 -2.58
C ARG A 270 3.40 29.94 -2.00
N VAL A 271 4.15 30.34 -0.97
CA VAL A 271 4.94 29.44 -0.12
C VAL A 271 4.32 29.42 1.27
N ILE A 272 4.06 28.24 1.80
CA ILE A 272 3.68 28.05 3.21
C ILE A 272 4.85 27.48 4.00
N SER A 273 5.04 27.96 5.23
CA SER A 273 5.87 27.30 6.23
C SER A 273 5.14 26.07 6.77
N ILE A 274 5.75 24.89 6.70
CA ILE A 274 5.10 23.63 7.08
C ILE A 274 4.74 23.60 8.57
N TYR A 275 5.63 24.13 9.42
CA TYR A 275 5.47 24.10 10.87
C TYR A 275 4.62 25.25 11.41
N THR A 276 4.81 26.46 10.89
CA THR A 276 4.09 27.66 11.41
C THR A 276 2.81 27.96 10.65
N LYS A 277 2.56 27.26 9.53
CA LYS A 277 1.43 27.48 8.62
C LYS A 277 1.31 28.92 8.09
N THR A 278 2.40 29.68 8.14
CA THR A 278 2.46 31.07 7.66
C THR A 278 2.64 31.11 6.14
N LEU A 279 1.85 31.91 5.43
CA LEU A 279 1.94 32.12 3.99
C LEU A 279 2.83 33.31 3.63
N LYS A 280 3.59 33.17 2.53
CA LYS A 280 4.35 34.25 1.90
C LYS A 280 4.22 34.14 0.38
N LYS A 281 4.33 35.27 -0.33
CA LYS A 281 4.47 35.26 -1.79
C LYS A 281 5.86 34.70 -2.13
N ALA A 282 5.96 33.82 -3.13
CA ALA A 282 7.27 33.42 -3.63
C ALA A 282 7.98 34.64 -4.21
N LYS A 283 9.28 34.75 -3.89
CA LYS A 283 10.16 35.74 -4.51
C LYS A 283 10.64 35.22 -5.86
#